data_AF-A0A958PLA1-F1
#
_entry.id   AF-A0A958PLA1-F1
#
_cell.length_a   1.000
_cell.length_b   1.000
_cell.length_c   1.000
_cell.angle_alpha   90.00
_cell.angle_beta   90.00
_cell.angle_gamma   90.00
#
_symmetry.space_group_name_H-M   'P 1'
#
loop_
_entity.id
_entity.type
_entity.pdbx_description
1 polymer ?
#
loop_
_entity_poly.entity_id
_entity_poly.type
_entity_poly.pdbx_seq_one_letter_code
_entity_poly.pdbx_strand_id
1 'polypeptide(L)'
;MKVLFPHDLLSNNPRSIAVVGNGASVLNWRAGSRIDAADLVIRFNEARTSGYETAVGNRTDLLFANIANSLAKSPPPASTLRPKAIVCLLTPRDRNTPPDHFLEWAAGCPVLFSWVPDVLPGPKAHRIRPLTTGLYALYLVKEWFRPERLFVTGFSAFANGDTGHYWKGEEPPALFFHDLDREAQYLAHILHAYHGQLELTPEVDALLGAKPRRRKRTLGQKIGGRISRALLSWGTLFRRYSESP
;
A
#
# COMPACT_ATOMS: atom_id res chain seq x y z
N MET A 1 -22.11 -10.21 -7.71
CA MET A 1 -21.04 -9.22 -7.52
C MET A 1 -20.59 -8.70 -8.88
N LYS A 2 -20.39 -7.39 -9.05
CA LYS A 2 -19.86 -6.81 -10.29
C LYS A 2 -18.33 -6.87 -10.30
N VAL A 3 -17.74 -7.59 -11.25
CA VAL A 3 -16.30 -7.51 -11.53
C VAL A 3 -16.08 -6.31 -12.45
N LEU A 4 -15.08 -5.49 -12.12
CA LEU A 4 -14.68 -4.31 -12.89
C LEU A 4 -13.43 -4.62 -13.71
N PHE A 5 -13.28 -3.90 -14.81
CA PHE A 5 -12.07 -3.80 -15.59
C PHE A 5 -11.42 -2.43 -15.38
N PRO A 6 -10.13 -2.25 -15.72
CA PRO A 6 -9.46 -0.97 -15.55
C PRO A 6 -10.22 0.21 -16.17
N HIS A 7 -10.77 0.05 -17.37
CA HIS A 7 -11.52 1.12 -18.04
C HIS A 7 -12.74 1.59 -17.25
N ASP A 8 -13.41 0.73 -16.47
CA ASP A 8 -14.55 1.12 -15.63
C ASP A 8 -14.17 2.16 -14.56
N LEU A 9 -12.93 2.11 -14.06
CA LEU A 9 -12.44 3.03 -13.04
C LEU A 9 -11.89 4.34 -13.64
N LEU A 10 -11.34 4.28 -14.85
CA LEU A 10 -10.58 5.39 -15.44
C LEU A 10 -11.46 6.41 -16.19
N SER A 11 -12.72 6.07 -16.50
CA SER A 11 -13.63 6.91 -17.27
C SER A 11 -13.87 8.32 -16.73
N ASN A 12 -13.74 8.51 -15.41
CA ASN A 12 -14.08 9.78 -14.75
C ASN A 12 -12.89 10.75 -14.62
N ASN A 13 -11.68 10.35 -15.03
CA ASN A 13 -10.44 11.14 -15.07
C ASN A 13 -10.32 12.24 -13.98
N PRO A 14 -10.23 11.85 -12.68
CA PRO A 14 -10.23 12.79 -11.57
C PRO A 14 -9.01 13.72 -11.62
N ARG A 15 -9.24 15.04 -11.47
CA ARG A 15 -8.15 16.03 -11.48
C ARG A 15 -7.41 16.08 -10.15
N SER A 16 -8.09 15.78 -9.05
CA SER A 16 -7.53 15.77 -7.71
C SER A 16 -7.82 14.48 -6.95
N ILE A 17 -6.79 13.90 -6.35
CA ILE A 17 -6.88 12.64 -5.60
C ILE A 17 -6.30 12.82 -4.21
N ALA A 18 -7.01 12.34 -3.19
CA ALA A 18 -6.51 12.17 -1.84
C ALA A 18 -6.21 10.69 -1.57
N VAL A 19 -4.98 10.38 -1.17
CA VAL A 19 -4.55 9.03 -0.78
C VAL A 19 -4.26 9.02 0.71
N VAL A 20 -5.08 8.28 1.46
CA VAL A 20 -5.07 8.28 2.93
C VAL A 20 -4.52 6.94 3.42
N GLY A 21 -3.26 6.95 3.85
CA GLY A 21 -2.62 5.84 4.52
C GLY A 21 -3.18 5.59 5.93
N ASN A 22 -2.78 4.46 6.52
CA ASN A 22 -3.32 4.01 7.80
C ASN A 22 -2.44 4.35 9.00
N GLY A 23 -1.31 5.05 8.85
CA GLY A 23 -0.39 5.36 9.95
C GLY A 23 -1.03 6.26 11.02
N ALA A 24 -0.69 6.04 12.29
CA ALA A 24 -1.27 6.78 13.43
C ALA A 24 -1.02 8.29 13.35
N SER A 25 0.10 8.68 12.74
CA SER A 25 0.48 10.07 12.46
C SER A 25 -0.58 10.89 11.73
N VAL A 26 -1.50 10.28 10.98
CA VAL A 26 -2.59 10.98 10.27
C VAL A 26 -3.50 11.79 11.22
N LEU A 27 -3.61 11.38 12.49
CA LEU A 27 -4.47 12.02 13.48
C LEU A 27 -4.03 13.44 13.85
N ASN A 28 -2.77 13.80 13.55
CA ASN A 28 -2.19 15.08 13.94
C ASN A 28 -2.58 16.25 13.03
N TRP A 29 -3.12 15.98 11.83
CA TRP A 29 -3.22 17.00 10.77
C TRP A 29 -4.61 17.59 10.58
N ARG A 30 -5.65 16.99 11.16
CA ARG A 30 -7.05 17.42 11.00
C ARG A 30 -7.43 17.66 9.53
N ALA A 31 -6.96 16.78 8.64
CA ALA A 31 -7.05 16.95 7.19
C ALA A 31 -8.40 16.50 6.61
N GLY A 32 -9.41 16.18 7.42
CA GLY A 32 -10.63 15.52 6.97
C GLY A 32 -11.41 16.29 5.90
N SER A 33 -11.60 17.60 6.08
CA SER A 33 -12.26 18.45 5.08
C SER A 33 -11.44 18.55 3.79
N ARG A 34 -10.11 18.61 3.88
CA ARG A 34 -9.20 18.63 2.72
C ARG A 34 -9.25 17.34 1.92
N ILE A 35 -9.35 16.20 2.60
CA ILE A 35 -9.49 14.86 2.01
C ILE A 35 -10.81 14.76 1.25
N ASP A 36 -11.92 15.08 1.90
CA ASP A 36 -13.26 14.96 1.32
C ASP A 36 -13.50 15.95 0.17
N ALA A 37 -12.69 17.00 0.05
CA ALA A 37 -12.74 17.96 -1.05
C ALA A 37 -12.06 17.50 -2.36
N ALA A 38 -11.35 16.37 -2.38
CA ALA A 38 -10.76 15.83 -3.62
C ALA A 38 -11.85 15.37 -4.61
N ASP A 39 -11.50 15.05 -5.86
CA ASP A 39 -12.44 14.40 -6.80
C ASP A 39 -12.55 12.90 -6.52
N LEU A 40 -11.47 12.30 -6.00
CA LEU A 40 -11.38 10.87 -5.66
C LEU A 40 -10.64 10.69 -4.32
N VAL A 41 -11.23 9.93 -3.39
CA VAL A 41 -10.62 9.56 -2.11
C VAL A 41 -10.30 8.07 -2.07
N ILE A 42 -9.04 7.75 -1.76
CA ILE A 42 -8.50 6.40 -1.74
C ILE A 42 -8.09 6.02 -0.32
N ARG A 43 -8.50 4.82 0.11
CA ARG A 43 -8.16 4.24 1.42
C ARG A 43 -7.67 2.79 1.28
N PHE A 44 -7.23 2.20 2.40
CA PHE A 44 -6.59 0.89 2.41
C PHE A 44 -7.17 -0.09 3.42
N ASN A 45 -7.45 -1.31 2.95
CA ASN A 45 -7.84 -2.47 3.78
C ASN A 45 -8.99 -2.14 4.76
N GLU A 46 -8.71 -2.19 6.07
CA GLU A 46 -9.69 -2.04 7.16
C GLU A 46 -9.78 -0.59 7.67
N ALA A 47 -9.48 0.41 6.84
CA ALA A 47 -9.52 1.82 7.23
C ALA A 47 -10.85 2.19 7.93
N ARG A 48 -10.80 3.14 8.87
CA ARG A 48 -11.98 3.58 9.64
C ARG A 48 -12.16 5.09 9.56
N THR A 49 -13.34 5.55 9.19
CA THR A 49 -13.67 6.98 9.22
C THR A 49 -14.44 7.38 10.47
N SER A 50 -15.33 6.49 10.96
CA SER A 50 -16.17 6.73 12.13
C SER A 50 -15.33 7.05 13.37
N GLY A 51 -15.53 8.23 13.95
CA GLY A 51 -14.80 8.73 15.12
C GLY A 51 -13.43 9.36 14.80
N TYR A 52 -13.04 9.42 13.53
CA TYR A 52 -11.78 9.99 13.05
C TYR A 52 -11.97 11.04 11.95
N GLU A 53 -13.21 11.43 11.66
CA GLU A 53 -13.61 12.21 10.48
C GLU A 53 -12.85 13.54 10.39
N THR A 54 -12.57 14.17 11.52
CA THR A 54 -11.79 15.42 11.55
C THR A 54 -10.38 15.23 10.99
N ALA A 55 -9.75 14.08 11.24
CA ALA A 55 -8.41 13.78 10.77
C ALA A 55 -8.39 13.15 9.38
N VAL A 56 -9.26 12.17 9.14
CA VAL A 56 -9.17 11.30 7.95
C VAL A 56 -10.29 11.51 6.95
N GLY A 57 -11.27 12.36 7.23
CA GLY A 57 -12.45 12.56 6.38
C GLY A 57 -13.45 11.40 6.52
N ASN A 58 -14.59 11.49 5.82
CA ASN A 58 -15.64 10.47 5.86
C ASN A 58 -15.94 9.82 4.50
N ARG A 59 -15.43 10.36 3.39
CA ARG A 59 -15.65 9.79 2.06
C ARG A 59 -14.64 8.68 1.75
N THR A 60 -15.08 7.68 1.00
CA THR A 60 -14.22 6.67 0.36
C THR A 60 -14.77 6.39 -1.03
N ASP A 61 -13.98 6.63 -2.05
CA ASP A 61 -14.37 6.32 -3.43
C ASP A 61 -13.79 4.98 -3.86
N LEU A 62 -12.49 4.76 -3.66
CA LEU A 62 -11.83 3.48 -3.91
C LEU A 62 -11.18 2.93 -2.65
N LEU A 63 -11.36 1.63 -2.43
CA LEU A 63 -10.68 0.89 -1.37
C LEU A 63 -9.65 -0.05 -1.99
N PHE A 64 -8.36 0.20 -1.75
CA PHE A 64 -7.31 -0.73 -2.14
C PHE A 64 -7.11 -1.76 -1.03
N ALA A 65 -7.24 -3.04 -1.36
CA ALA A 65 -7.19 -4.13 -0.40
C ALA A 65 -6.27 -5.25 -0.90
N ASN A 66 -5.63 -5.98 0.02
CA ASN A 66 -5.02 -7.26 -0.31
C ASN A 66 -6.06 -8.39 -0.23
N ILE A 67 -5.82 -9.49 -0.93
CA ILE A 67 -6.74 -10.64 -0.98
C ILE A 67 -6.98 -11.28 0.39
N ALA A 68 -6.09 -11.10 1.37
CA ALA A 68 -6.22 -11.75 2.67
C ALA A 68 -7.26 -11.06 3.60
N ASN A 69 -7.94 -9.99 3.16
CA ASN A 69 -9.04 -9.41 3.94
C ASN A 69 -10.22 -10.39 4.03
N SER A 70 -10.83 -10.49 5.21
CA SER A 70 -11.92 -11.42 5.50
C SER A 70 -12.83 -10.86 6.60
N LEU A 71 -14.04 -11.43 6.73
CA LEU A 71 -14.97 -11.08 7.83
C LEU A 71 -14.40 -11.37 9.22
N ALA A 72 -13.45 -12.31 9.33
CA ALA A 72 -12.75 -12.59 10.58
C ALA A 72 -11.82 -11.44 11.02
N LYS A 73 -11.38 -10.59 10.08
CA LYS A 73 -10.48 -9.46 10.37
C LYS A 73 -11.25 -8.16 10.60
N SER A 74 -12.27 -7.88 9.79
CA SER A 74 -13.05 -6.65 9.88
C SER A 74 -14.46 -6.82 9.32
N PRO A 75 -15.40 -5.96 9.75
CA PRO A 75 -16.72 -5.89 9.11
C PRO A 75 -16.60 -5.57 7.62
N PRO A 76 -17.64 -5.88 6.81
CA PRO A 76 -17.65 -5.57 5.40
C PRO A 76 -17.39 -4.08 5.11
N PRO A 77 -16.69 -3.73 4.01
CA PRO A 77 -16.51 -2.35 3.61
C PRO A 77 -17.86 -1.70 3.23
N ALA A 78 -18.84 -2.49 2.78
CA ALA A 78 -20.19 -2.02 2.49
C ALA A 78 -20.92 -1.45 3.72
N SER A 79 -20.62 -1.91 4.94
CA SER A 79 -21.24 -1.39 6.18
C SER A 79 -20.39 -0.35 6.90
N THR A 80 -19.16 -0.13 6.45
CA THR A 80 -18.20 0.77 7.10
C THR A 80 -17.85 1.94 6.17
N LEU A 81 -16.94 1.72 5.22
CA LEU A 81 -16.40 2.74 4.33
C LEU A 81 -17.30 3.09 3.14
N ARG A 82 -18.20 2.17 2.75
CA ARG A 82 -19.10 2.26 1.58
C ARG A 82 -18.37 2.71 0.30
N PRO A 83 -17.27 2.05 -0.10
CA PRO A 83 -16.54 2.44 -1.30
C PRO A 83 -17.37 2.23 -2.56
N LYS A 84 -17.15 3.05 -3.59
CA LYS A 84 -17.75 2.85 -4.92
C LYS A 84 -17.21 1.59 -5.59
N ALA A 85 -15.94 1.27 -5.34
CA ALA A 85 -15.30 0.04 -5.78
C ALA A 85 -14.11 -0.35 -4.89
N ILE A 86 -13.75 -1.63 -4.94
CA ILE A 86 -12.57 -2.20 -4.30
C ILE A 86 -11.55 -2.57 -5.39
N VAL A 87 -10.30 -2.18 -5.21
CA VAL A 87 -9.17 -2.66 -6.01
C VAL A 87 -8.43 -3.71 -5.19
N CYS A 88 -8.62 -4.98 -5.53
CA CYS A 88 -7.91 -6.09 -4.91
C CYS A 88 -6.54 -6.27 -5.57
N LEU A 89 -5.48 -5.93 -4.82
CA LEU A 89 -4.10 -6.09 -5.26
C LEU A 89 -3.61 -7.51 -5.00
N LEU A 90 -3.25 -8.20 -6.08
CA LEU A 90 -2.70 -9.54 -6.08
C LEU A 90 -1.18 -9.49 -6.21
N THR A 91 -0.47 -10.19 -5.33
CA THR A 91 0.97 -10.40 -5.43
C THR A 91 1.27 -11.81 -5.93
N PRO A 92 2.47 -12.12 -6.44
CA PRO A 92 2.82 -13.47 -6.85
C PRO A 92 2.63 -14.56 -5.76
N ARG A 93 2.57 -14.16 -4.48
CA ARG A 93 2.28 -15.08 -3.36
C ARG A 93 0.82 -15.53 -3.33
N ASP A 94 -0.07 -14.73 -3.91
CA ASP A 94 -1.52 -14.90 -3.86
C ASP A 94 -2.06 -15.72 -5.03
N ARG A 95 -1.19 -16.19 -5.93
CA ARG A 95 -1.56 -16.89 -7.18
C ARG A 95 -2.50 -18.09 -7.00
N ASN A 96 -2.43 -18.73 -5.82
CA ASN A 96 -3.20 -19.92 -5.49
C ASN A 96 -4.18 -19.66 -4.33
N THR A 97 -4.37 -18.40 -3.93
CA THR A 97 -5.27 -18.04 -2.83
C THR A 97 -6.69 -17.98 -3.36
N PRO A 98 -7.61 -18.84 -2.89
CA PRO A 98 -9.02 -18.77 -3.29
C PRO A 98 -9.63 -17.44 -2.82
N PRO A 99 -10.40 -16.73 -3.67
CA PRO A 99 -10.90 -15.41 -3.34
C PRO A 99 -12.15 -15.44 -2.44
N ASP A 100 -12.72 -16.61 -2.13
CA ASP A 100 -14.06 -16.71 -1.52
C ASP A 100 -14.23 -15.89 -0.24
N HIS A 101 -13.28 -16.00 0.69
CA HIS A 101 -13.27 -15.23 1.94
C HIS A 101 -13.18 -13.71 1.72
N PHE A 102 -12.46 -13.29 0.68
CA PHE A 102 -12.35 -11.89 0.29
C PHE A 102 -13.64 -11.39 -0.34
N LEU A 103 -14.25 -12.21 -1.20
CA LEU A 103 -15.52 -11.90 -1.86
C LEU A 103 -16.67 -11.79 -0.85
N GLU A 104 -16.67 -12.66 0.15
CA GLU A 104 -17.59 -12.58 1.29
C GLU A 104 -17.38 -11.28 2.06
N TRP A 105 -16.13 -10.94 2.39
CA TRP A 105 -15.79 -9.67 3.04
C TRP A 105 -16.20 -8.45 2.20
N ALA A 106 -15.97 -8.48 0.89
CA ALA A 106 -16.35 -7.40 -0.02
C ALA A 106 -17.88 -7.14 -0.05
N ALA A 107 -18.68 -8.12 0.37
CA ALA A 107 -20.13 -8.03 0.54
C ALA A 107 -20.86 -7.36 -0.63
N GLY A 108 -20.51 -7.78 -1.85
CA GLY A 108 -21.15 -7.32 -3.09
C GLY A 108 -20.64 -5.98 -3.64
N CYS A 109 -19.70 -5.30 -2.98
CA CYS A 109 -19.02 -4.14 -3.57
C CYS A 109 -18.42 -4.50 -4.93
N PRO A 110 -18.44 -3.59 -5.93
CA PRO A 110 -17.74 -3.83 -7.20
C PRO A 110 -16.23 -4.04 -6.98
N VAL A 111 -15.63 -5.04 -7.62
CA VAL A 111 -14.21 -5.41 -7.42
C VAL A 111 -13.45 -5.40 -8.74
N LEU A 112 -12.33 -4.68 -8.79
CA LEU A 112 -11.27 -4.86 -9.77
C LEU A 112 -10.16 -5.73 -9.14
N PHE A 113 -9.86 -6.88 -9.73
CA PHE A 113 -8.66 -7.64 -9.40
C PHE A 113 -7.49 -7.12 -10.25
N SER A 114 -6.39 -6.75 -9.61
CA SER A 114 -5.22 -6.20 -10.29
C SER A 114 -3.94 -6.78 -9.73
N TRP A 115 -3.07 -7.26 -10.61
CA TRP A 115 -1.72 -7.64 -10.23
C TRP A 115 -0.92 -6.39 -9.86
N VAL A 116 -0.17 -6.48 -8.77
CA VAL A 116 0.84 -5.47 -8.47
C VAL A 116 1.89 -5.46 -9.57
N PRO A 117 2.50 -4.31 -9.90
CA PRO A 117 3.55 -4.24 -10.89
C PRO A 117 4.75 -5.10 -10.48
N ASP A 118 5.18 -5.99 -11.39
CA ASP A 118 6.35 -6.84 -11.21
C ASP A 118 7.65 -6.02 -11.10
N VAL A 119 7.71 -4.94 -11.88
CA VAL A 119 8.83 -4.01 -11.91
C VAL A 119 8.36 -2.65 -11.44
N LEU A 120 8.89 -2.22 -10.30
CA LEU A 120 8.74 -0.85 -9.82
C LEU A 120 10.02 -0.07 -10.09
N PRO A 121 9.94 1.10 -10.76
CA PRO A 121 11.09 1.99 -10.83
C PRO A 121 11.48 2.41 -9.41
N GLY A 122 12.78 2.50 -9.14
CA GLY A 122 13.27 2.86 -7.82
C GLY A 122 14.66 2.33 -7.48
N PRO A 123 15.03 2.37 -6.18
CA PRO A 123 16.37 1.99 -5.73
C PRO A 123 16.73 0.56 -6.18
N LYS A 124 17.92 0.38 -6.76
CA LYS A 124 18.47 -0.92 -7.24
C LYS A 124 18.79 -1.93 -6.13
N ALA A 125 18.09 -1.87 -5.00
CA ALA A 125 18.28 -2.80 -3.91
C ALA A 125 17.49 -4.08 -4.17
N HIS A 126 18.14 -5.23 -4.06
CA HIS A 126 17.44 -6.51 -3.99
C HIS A 126 16.38 -6.47 -2.90
N ARG A 127 15.12 -6.59 -3.30
CA ARG A 127 13.97 -6.77 -2.41
C ARG A 127 13.77 -8.26 -2.18
N ILE A 128 13.64 -8.64 -0.91
CA ILE A 128 13.29 -10.01 -0.52
C ILE A 128 11.81 -10.13 -0.11
N ARG A 129 11.10 -9.00 0.02
CA ARG A 129 9.69 -8.92 0.42
C ARG A 129 8.86 -8.02 -0.51
N PRO A 130 7.54 -8.29 -0.65
CA PRO A 130 6.60 -7.37 -1.28
C PRO A 130 6.55 -6.02 -0.56
N LEU A 131 6.21 -4.94 -1.27
CA LEU A 131 5.89 -3.66 -0.64
C LEU A 131 4.50 -3.73 0.00
N THR A 132 4.20 -2.81 0.89
CA THR A 132 2.84 -2.60 1.39
C THR A 132 1.84 -2.29 0.27
N THR A 133 0.57 -2.64 0.51
CA THR A 133 -0.57 -2.26 -0.35
C THR A 133 -0.58 -0.76 -0.65
N GLY A 134 -0.24 0.07 0.35
CA GLY A 134 -0.19 1.52 0.20
C GLY A 134 0.80 2.00 -0.86
N LEU A 135 2.02 1.43 -0.90
CA LEU A 135 3.01 1.82 -1.91
C LEU A 135 2.66 1.36 -3.32
N TYR A 136 2.16 0.12 -3.46
CA TYR A 136 1.68 -0.36 -4.76
C TYR A 136 0.55 0.52 -5.28
N ALA A 137 -0.42 0.84 -4.42
CA ALA A 137 -1.52 1.71 -4.78
C ALA A 137 -1.05 3.12 -5.14
N LEU A 138 -0.14 3.72 -4.39
CA LEU A 138 0.37 5.06 -4.71
C LEU A 138 1.04 5.10 -6.08
N TYR A 139 1.84 4.07 -6.41
CA TYR A 139 2.41 3.92 -7.74
C TYR A 139 1.32 3.81 -8.81
N LEU A 140 0.34 2.90 -8.62
CA LEU A 140 -0.74 2.67 -9.58
C LEU A 140 -1.62 3.91 -9.75
N VAL A 141 -1.95 4.62 -8.67
CA VAL A 141 -2.75 5.84 -8.72
C VAL A 141 -2.08 6.91 -9.57
N LYS A 142 -0.77 7.09 -9.39
CA LYS A 142 0.04 7.99 -10.21
C LYS A 142 0.02 7.59 -11.69
N GLU A 143 0.15 6.30 -12.02
CA GLU A 143 0.20 5.82 -13.41
C GLU A 143 -1.16 5.77 -14.10
N TRP A 144 -2.20 5.35 -13.37
CA TRP A 144 -3.54 5.10 -13.88
C TRP A 144 -4.33 6.38 -14.05
N PHE A 145 -4.36 7.23 -13.02
CA PHE A 145 -5.19 8.43 -13.03
C PHE A 145 -4.43 9.68 -13.45
N ARG A 146 -3.10 9.71 -13.29
CA ARG A 146 -2.23 10.88 -13.57
C ARG A 146 -2.88 12.20 -13.12
N PRO A 147 -3.29 12.31 -11.84
CA PRO A 147 -4.04 13.48 -11.40
C PRO A 147 -3.17 14.72 -11.50
N GLU A 148 -3.81 15.88 -11.65
CA GLU A 148 -3.12 17.17 -11.61
C GLU A 148 -2.73 17.57 -10.19
N ARG A 149 -3.54 17.16 -9.20
CA ARG A 149 -3.30 17.39 -7.77
C ARG A 149 -3.33 16.08 -7.01
N LEU A 150 -2.30 15.82 -6.21
CA LEU A 150 -2.21 14.64 -5.37
C LEU A 150 -1.97 15.07 -3.92
N PHE A 151 -2.91 14.74 -3.04
CA PHE A 151 -2.77 14.89 -1.59
C PHE A 151 -2.44 13.53 -0.96
N VAL A 152 -1.37 13.44 -0.18
CA VAL A 152 -0.92 12.20 0.46
C VAL A 152 -0.71 12.42 1.95
N THR A 153 -1.30 11.55 2.77
CA THR A 153 -1.20 11.60 4.24
C THR A 153 -1.27 10.20 4.86
N GLY A 154 -0.82 10.03 6.11
CA GLY A 154 -0.93 8.75 6.83
C GLY A 154 0.06 7.68 6.35
N PHE A 155 1.12 8.09 5.66
CA PHE A 155 2.24 7.24 5.26
C PHE A 155 3.46 7.56 6.13
N SER A 156 3.63 6.82 7.22
CA SER A 156 4.79 6.97 8.10
C SER A 156 5.93 6.00 7.78
N ALA A 157 5.68 4.95 6.98
CA ALA A 157 6.59 3.81 6.80
C ALA A 157 7.10 3.22 8.13
N PHE A 158 6.33 3.40 9.22
CA PHE A 158 6.74 3.11 10.61
C PHE A 158 8.07 3.77 11.03
N ALA A 159 8.39 4.92 10.41
CA ALA A 159 9.46 5.79 10.85
C ALA A 159 9.05 6.54 12.14
N ASN A 160 10.04 7.02 12.89
CA ASN A 160 9.84 7.89 14.06
C ASN A 160 8.93 7.35 15.18
N GLY A 161 8.82 6.03 15.33
CA GLY A 161 8.05 5.43 16.42
C GLY A 161 6.55 5.35 16.18
N ASP A 162 6.08 5.59 14.95
CA ASP A 162 4.71 5.27 14.54
C ASP A 162 4.59 3.75 14.42
N THR A 163 3.83 3.11 15.31
CA THR A 163 3.84 1.65 15.49
C THR A 163 2.60 0.93 14.99
N GLY A 164 1.55 1.64 14.53
CA GLY A 164 0.29 0.96 14.21
C GLY A 164 -0.67 1.74 13.34
N HIS A 165 -1.82 1.10 13.11
CA HIS A 165 -2.96 1.75 12.47
C HIS A 165 -3.59 2.80 13.39
N TYR A 166 -4.03 3.95 12.86
CA TYR A 166 -4.61 5.05 13.68
C TYR A 166 -5.83 4.66 14.53
N TRP A 167 -6.45 3.50 14.25
CA TRP A 167 -7.58 2.96 15.00
C TRP A 167 -7.24 1.76 15.90
N LYS A 168 -5.99 1.27 15.87
CA LYS A 168 -5.49 0.16 16.68
C LYS A 168 -4.25 0.63 17.45
N GLY A 169 -4.44 1.49 18.46
CA GLY A 169 -3.43 1.90 19.46
C GLY A 169 -1.94 1.73 19.10
N GLU A 170 -1.15 1.18 20.02
CA GLU A 170 0.23 0.72 19.72
C GLU A 170 0.16 -0.74 19.22
N GLU A 171 0.63 -0.99 18.00
CA GLU A 171 0.80 -2.35 17.47
C GLU A 171 2.29 -2.76 17.50
N PRO A 172 2.62 -4.06 17.58
CA PRO A 172 3.97 -4.49 17.25
C PRO A 172 4.27 -4.03 15.81
N PRO A 173 5.41 -3.36 15.56
CA PRO A 173 5.70 -2.82 14.24
C PRO A 173 5.58 -3.91 13.17
N ALA A 174 5.08 -3.57 11.98
CA ALA A 174 4.99 -4.47 10.82
C ALA A 174 6.37 -4.96 10.28
N LEU A 175 7.44 -4.82 11.07
CA LEU A 175 8.83 -5.18 10.83
C LEU A 175 9.04 -6.61 10.33
N PHE A 176 8.10 -7.53 10.58
CA PHE A 176 8.22 -8.92 10.14
C PHE A 176 7.82 -9.15 8.68
N PHE A 177 6.95 -8.29 8.12
CA PHE A 177 6.33 -8.52 6.82
C PHE A 177 6.86 -7.63 5.69
N HIS A 178 7.49 -6.50 6.02
CA HIS A 178 7.93 -5.50 5.05
C HIS A 178 9.34 -4.95 5.33
N ASP A 179 10.05 -4.56 4.27
CA ASP A 179 11.36 -3.91 4.36
C ASP A 179 11.17 -2.39 4.53
N LEU A 180 10.75 -1.96 5.72
CA LEU A 180 10.29 -0.58 6.02
C LEU A 180 11.31 0.52 5.63
N ASP A 181 12.60 0.30 5.89
CA ASP A 181 13.66 1.25 5.47
C ASP A 181 13.75 1.40 3.94
N ARG A 182 13.27 0.41 3.18
CA ARG A 182 13.16 0.45 1.71
C ARG A 182 11.86 1.06 1.26
N GLU A 183 10.78 0.84 2.00
CA GLU A 183 9.47 1.41 1.69
C GLU A 183 9.52 2.94 1.64
N ALA A 184 10.20 3.59 2.60
CA ALA A 184 10.42 5.04 2.55
C ALA A 184 11.19 5.49 1.29
N GLN A 185 12.16 4.69 0.81
CA GLN A 185 12.90 5.01 -0.43
C GLN A 185 12.03 4.90 -1.68
N TYR A 186 11.13 3.90 -1.72
CA TYR A 186 10.17 3.76 -2.81
C TYR A 186 9.10 4.84 -2.76
N LEU A 187 8.60 5.18 -1.58
CA LEU A 187 7.69 6.32 -1.38
C LEU A 187 8.32 7.59 -1.95
N ALA A 188 9.56 7.88 -1.54
CA ALA A 188 10.27 9.06 -2.02
C ALA A 188 10.51 9.03 -3.52
N HIS A 189 10.86 7.87 -4.09
CA HIS A 189 11.02 7.74 -5.53
C HIS A 189 9.71 7.97 -6.30
N ILE A 190 8.60 7.40 -5.83
CA ILE A 190 7.28 7.56 -6.47
C ILE A 190 6.84 9.03 -6.42
N LEU A 191 7.02 9.70 -5.28
CA LEU A 191 6.58 11.07 -5.06
C LEU A 191 7.48 12.10 -5.77
N HIS A 192 8.80 11.92 -5.78
CA HIS A 192 9.70 12.78 -6.56
C HIS A 192 9.50 12.69 -8.08
N ALA A 193 9.01 11.54 -8.56
CA ALA A 193 8.69 11.33 -9.98
C ALA A 193 7.29 11.85 -10.37
N TYR A 194 6.54 12.44 -9.45
CA TYR A 194 5.24 13.02 -9.74
C TYR A 194 5.38 14.43 -10.32
N HIS A 195 4.73 14.68 -11.46
CA HIS A 195 4.85 15.94 -12.20
C HIS A 195 3.72 16.94 -11.94
N GLY A 196 2.69 16.56 -11.18
CA GLY A 196 1.58 17.45 -10.81
C GLY A 196 1.85 18.23 -9.52
N GLN A 197 0.83 18.92 -9.03
CA GLN A 197 0.87 19.60 -7.73
C GLN A 197 0.76 18.56 -6.61
N LEU A 198 1.86 18.40 -5.87
CA LEU A 198 1.95 17.49 -4.74
C LEU A 198 1.71 18.23 -3.43
N GLU A 199 0.76 17.76 -2.62
CA GLU A 199 0.53 18.23 -1.26
C GLU A 199 0.73 17.06 -0.29
N LEU A 200 1.60 17.27 0.71
CA LEU A 200 1.99 16.26 1.68
C LEU A 200 1.74 16.80 3.08
N THR A 201 1.27 15.94 3.97
CA THR A 201 1.36 16.26 5.40
C THR A 201 2.81 16.12 5.89
N PRO A 202 3.23 16.87 6.93
CA PRO A 202 4.64 16.95 7.31
C PRO A 202 5.32 15.62 7.66
N GLU A 203 4.58 14.62 8.14
CA GLU A 203 5.11 13.26 8.36
C GLU A 203 5.51 12.57 7.06
N VAL A 204 4.74 12.79 5.98
CA VAL A 204 5.04 12.20 4.67
C VAL A 204 6.20 12.95 4.04
N ASP A 205 6.20 14.28 4.13
CA ASP A 205 7.29 15.12 3.61
C ASP A 205 8.64 14.82 4.29
N ALA A 206 8.63 14.58 5.61
CA ALA A 206 9.83 14.20 6.35
C ALA A 206 10.48 12.90 5.84
N LEU A 207 9.72 11.99 5.22
CA LEU A 207 10.26 10.77 4.61
C LEU A 207 10.98 11.03 3.29
N LEU A 208 10.68 12.13 2.61
CA LEU A 208 11.33 12.52 1.35
C LEU A 208 12.74 13.06 1.57
N GLY A 209 12.93 13.82 2.65
CA GLY A 209 14.23 14.41 3.02
C GLY A 209 15.17 13.47 3.79
N ALA A 210 14.68 12.32 4.27
CA ALA A 210 15.46 11.42 5.11
C ALA A 210 16.58 10.71 4.31
N LYS A 211 17.84 11.01 4.61
CA LYS A 211 18.97 10.17 4.15
C LYS A 211 18.75 8.73 4.64
N PRO A 212 19.00 7.70 3.81
CA PRO A 212 18.83 6.32 4.23
C PRO A 212 19.65 6.05 5.49
N ARG A 213 18.99 5.82 6.63
CA ARG A 213 19.67 5.28 7.81
C ARG A 213 20.12 3.87 7.45
N ARG A 214 21.41 3.69 7.17
CA ARG A 214 22.03 2.36 7.08
C ARG A 214 21.90 1.69 8.44
N ARG A 215 20.81 0.98 8.68
CA ARG A 215 20.71 0.10 9.86
C ARG A 215 21.76 -1.00 9.71
N LYS A 216 22.67 -1.11 10.69
CA LYS A 216 23.63 -2.22 10.77
C LYS A 216 22.81 -3.50 10.88
N ARG A 217 22.78 -4.33 9.83
CA ARG A 217 22.16 -5.65 9.85
C ARG A 217 22.65 -6.42 11.08
N THR A 218 21.73 -7.01 11.84
CA THR A 218 22.10 -7.90 12.95
C THR A 218 22.85 -9.12 12.42
N LEU A 219 23.63 -9.79 13.28
CA LEU A 219 24.39 -10.98 12.88
C LEU A 219 23.46 -12.06 12.29
N GLY A 220 22.28 -12.26 12.89
CA GLY A 220 21.25 -13.18 12.39
C GLY A 220 20.72 -12.80 11.00
N GLN A 221 20.47 -11.52 10.73
CA GLN A 221 20.06 -11.05 9.40
C GLN A 221 21.16 -11.20 8.34
N LYS A 222 22.44 -11.06 8.73
CA LYS A 222 23.58 -11.30 7.85
C LYS A 222 23.73 -12.79 7.51
N ILE A 223 23.58 -13.65 8.51
CA ILE A 223 23.66 -15.11 8.35
C ILE A 223 22.49 -15.62 7.50
N GLY A 224 21.25 -15.24 7.85
CA GLY A 224 20.06 -15.61 7.07
C GLY A 224 20.17 -15.15 5.61
N GLY A 225 20.61 -13.92 5.36
CA GLY A 225 20.83 -13.43 3.99
C GLY A 225 22.01 -14.07 3.25
N ARG A 226 22.94 -14.74 3.93
CA ARG A 226 23.99 -15.58 3.30
C ARG A 226 23.44 -16.96 2.96
N ILE A 227 22.70 -17.59 3.88
CA ILE A 227 22.06 -18.88 3.69
C ILE A 227 21.04 -18.81 2.54
N SER A 228 20.15 -17.81 2.52
CA SER A 228 19.18 -17.64 1.43
C SER A 228 19.85 -17.46 0.07
N ARG A 229 21.00 -16.75 0.01
CA ARG A 229 21.76 -16.61 -1.25
C ARG A 229 22.43 -17.91 -1.67
N ALA A 230 22.98 -18.67 -0.73
CA ALA A 230 23.54 -19.99 -1.01
C ALA A 230 22.46 -20.94 -1.54
N LEU A 231 21.29 -21.00 -0.89
CA LEU A 231 20.16 -21.82 -1.32
C LEU A 231 19.61 -21.42 -2.70
N LEU A 232 19.48 -20.11 -2.96
CA LEU A 232 19.07 -19.63 -4.28
C LEU A 232 20.11 -19.98 -5.35
N SER A 233 21.40 -19.80 -5.07
CA SER A 233 22.48 -20.13 -6.00
C SER A 233 22.52 -21.61 -6.33
N TRP A 234 22.33 -22.47 -5.32
CA TRP A 234 22.22 -23.91 -5.47
C TRP A 234 20.96 -24.30 -6.25
N GLY A 235 19.82 -23.69 -5.96
CA GLY A 235 18.59 -23.90 -6.72
C GLY A 235 18.75 -23.58 -8.21
N THR A 236 19.40 -22.47 -8.55
CA THR A 236 19.73 -22.15 -9.96
C THR A 236 20.74 -23.11 -10.59
N LEU A 237 21.69 -23.63 -9.82
CA LEU A 237 22.68 -24.61 -10.27
C LEU A 237 22.02 -25.96 -10.58
N PHE A 238 21.17 -26.46 -9.67
CA PHE A 238 20.40 -27.68 -9.87
C PHE A 238 19.46 -27.57 -11.07
N ARG A 239 18.82 -26.41 -11.26
CA ARG A 239 17.93 -26.17 -12.40
C ARG A 239 18.70 -26.20 -13.73
N ARG A 240 19.90 -25.63 -13.79
CA ARG A 240 20.78 -25.71 -14.96
C ARG A 240 21.27 -27.14 -15.21
N TYR A 241 21.52 -27.92 -14.16
CA TYR A 241 21.93 -29.31 -14.27
C TYR A 241 20.79 -30.22 -14.76
N SER A 242 19.54 -29.95 -14.37
CA SER A 242 18.36 -30.67 -14.85
C SER A 242 17.90 -30.27 -16.26
N GLU A 243 18.36 -29.13 -16.77
CA GLU A 243 18.03 -28.61 -18.11
C GLU A 243 19.18 -28.78 -19.11
N SER A 244 20.29 -29.43 -18.72
CA SER A 244 21.38 -29.81 -19.64
C SER A 244 21.09 -31.23 -20.19
N PRO A 245 21.08 -31.43 -21.52
CA PRO A 245 20.80 -32.71 -22.15
C PRO A 245 21.87 -33.78 -21.87
#